data_AF-A0AAW2LDX8-F1
#
_entry.id   AF-A0AAW2LDX8-F1
#
_cell.length_a   1.000
_cell.length_b   1.000
_cell.length_c   1.000
_cell.angle_alpha   90.00
_cell.angle_beta   90.00
_cell.angle_gamma   90.00
#
_symmetry.space_group_name_H-M   'P 1'
#
loop_
_entity.id
_entity.type
_entity.pdbx_description
1 polymer ?
#
loop_
_entity_poly.entity_id
_entity_poly.type
_entity_poly.pdbx_seq_one_letter_code
_entity_poly.pdbx_strand_id
1 'polypeptide(L)'
;MVEEDHRVYVERSEKNFMILPLYVDDILLAGNNMDMIVATQKWLPSIFEMKDMGDTEYILGVKIHRDRSKKLLSLSQETYIKRIIERFYIHSANPVNTPMEKVVFLTESYAPRQKKKRNAWLRFRMLAL
;
A
#
# COMPACT_ATOMS: atom_id res chain seq x y z
N MET A 1 -16.76 4.40 20.46
CA MET A 1 -16.53 2.94 20.43
C MET A 1 -15.83 2.67 19.12
N VAL A 2 -14.54 2.35 19.12
CA VAL A 2 -13.85 1.91 17.90
C VAL A 2 -14.20 0.44 17.78
N GLU A 3 -15.05 0.11 16.82
CA GLU A 3 -15.28 -1.28 16.41
C GLU A 3 -13.92 -1.90 16.13
N GLU A 4 -13.58 -2.97 16.86
CA GLU A 4 -12.38 -3.73 16.54
C GLU A 4 -12.59 -4.33 15.14
N ASP A 5 -11.68 -4.01 14.22
CA ASP A 5 -11.69 -4.55 12.87
C ASP A 5 -11.67 -6.09 12.98
N HIS A 6 -12.68 -6.77 12.43
CA HIS A 6 -12.92 -8.21 12.56
C HIS A 6 -11.75 -9.09 12.07
N ARG A 7 -10.70 -8.49 11.52
CA ARG A 7 -9.52 -9.16 10.99
C ARG A 7 -8.25 -8.91 11.79
N VAL A 8 -8.32 -8.21 12.93
CA VAL A 8 -7.16 -7.92 13.77
C VAL A 8 -7.31 -8.62 15.11
N TYR A 9 -6.42 -9.58 15.38
CA TYR A 9 -6.35 -10.28 16.65
C TYR A 9 -5.27 -9.65 17.51
N VAL A 10 -5.59 -9.39 18.78
CA VAL A 10 -4.66 -8.76 19.72
C VAL A 10 -4.52 -9.64 20.94
N GLU A 11 -3.28 -10.03 21.24
CA GLU A 11 -2.93 -10.66 22.50
C GLU A 11 -2.20 -9.63 23.36
N ARG A 12 -2.68 -9.38 24.57
CA ARG A 12 -2.10 -8.35 25.46
C ARG A 12 -1.99 -8.86 26.88
N SER A 13 -0.81 -8.68 27.44
CA SER A 13 -0.50 -8.83 28.87
C SER A 13 0.00 -7.47 29.41
N GLU A 14 0.38 -7.41 30.69
CA GLU A 14 0.86 -6.17 31.31
C GLU A 14 2.10 -5.57 30.60
N LYS A 15 3.01 -6.42 30.12
CA LYS A 15 4.29 -5.99 29.53
C LYS A 15 4.46 -6.38 28.06
N ASN A 16 3.72 -7.37 27.58
CA ASN A 16 3.83 -7.86 26.21
C ASN A 16 2.54 -7.60 25.45
N PHE A 17 2.66 -7.28 24.17
CA PHE A 17 1.54 -7.25 23.24
C PHE A 17 1.94 -7.84 21.90
N MET A 18 0.99 -8.50 21.26
CA MET A 18 1.05 -8.99 19.89
C MET A 18 -0.19 -8.53 19.15
N ILE A 19 -0.01 -8.17 17.89
CA ILE A 19 -1.06 -7.84 16.95
C ILE A 19 -0.86 -8.77 15.75
N LEU A 20 -1.94 -9.42 15.36
CA LEU A 20 -2.01 -10.34 14.24
C LEU A 20 -3.14 -9.88 13.32
N PRO A 21 -2.86 -9.00 12.35
CA PRO A 21 -3.81 -8.68 11.31
C PRO A 21 -3.80 -9.77 10.23
N LEU A 22 -5.01 -10.20 9.86
CA LEU A 22 -5.27 -11.15 8.79
C LEU A 22 -5.79 -10.42 7.55
N TYR A 23 -5.21 -10.71 6.39
CA TYR A 23 -5.75 -10.26 5.12
C TYR A 23 -5.72 -11.38 4.09
N VAL A 24 -6.88 -11.92 3.77
CA VAL A 24 -7.03 -13.04 2.82
C VAL A 24 -6.06 -14.17 3.21
N ASP A 25 -5.03 -14.42 2.40
CA ASP A 25 -4.05 -15.50 2.60
C ASP A 25 -2.82 -15.05 3.43
N ASP A 26 -2.68 -13.75 3.71
CA ASP A 26 -1.54 -13.18 4.41
C ASP A 26 -1.82 -12.97 5.90
N ILE A 27 -0.89 -13.42 6.74
CA ILE A 27 -0.87 -13.17 8.18
C ILE A 27 0.36 -12.34 8.51
N LEU A 28 0.19 -11.26 9.26
CA LEU A 28 1.32 -10.51 9.82
C LEU A 28 1.38 -10.69 11.32
N LEU A 29 2.60 -10.59 11.86
CA LEU A 29 2.86 -10.61 13.28
C LEU A 29 3.65 -9.37 13.67
N ALA A 30 3.11 -8.59 14.61
CA ALA A 30 3.77 -7.42 15.16
C ALA A 30 3.63 -7.41 16.68
N GLY A 31 4.71 -7.16 17.40
CA GLY A 31 4.68 -7.14 18.86
C GLY A 31 5.98 -6.60 19.44
N ASN A 32 6.00 -6.45 20.75
CA ASN A 32 7.18 -5.97 21.48
C ASN A 32 8.04 -7.09 22.10
N ASN A 33 7.64 -8.36 21.95
CA ASN A 33 8.36 -9.52 22.44
C ASN A 33 8.65 -10.48 21.28
N MET A 34 9.93 -10.63 20.94
CA MET A 34 10.34 -11.47 19.80
C MET A 34 10.17 -12.96 20.09
N ASP A 35 10.31 -13.42 21.34
CA ASP A 35 10.14 -14.83 21.68
C ASP A 35 8.68 -15.25 21.44
N MET A 36 7.74 -14.38 21.81
CA MET A 36 6.31 -14.57 21.53
C MET A 36 6.03 -14.61 20.02
N ILE A 37 6.59 -13.67 19.25
CA ILE A 37 6.44 -13.65 17.79
C ILE A 37 6.98 -14.95 17.16
N VAL A 38 8.19 -15.38 17.55
CA VAL A 38 8.83 -16.58 17.02
C VAL A 38 8.06 -17.84 17.44
N ALA A 39 7.53 -17.89 18.66
CA ALA A 39 6.69 -19.00 19.11
C ALA A 39 5.41 -19.11 18.27
N THR A 40 4.71 -18.00 18.05
CA THR A 40 3.48 -17.96 17.23
C THR A 40 3.77 -18.28 15.77
N GLN A 41 4.85 -17.74 15.20
CA GLN A 41 5.29 -18.03 13.84
C GLN A 41 5.61 -19.52 13.63
N LYS A 42 6.13 -20.23 14.64
CA LYS A 42 6.36 -21.68 14.60
C LYS A 42 5.10 -22.51 14.86
N TRP A 43 4.17 -21.98 15.64
CA TRP A 43 2.93 -22.66 15.99
C TRP A 43 1.91 -22.64 14.86
N LEU A 44 1.73 -21.51 14.16
CA LEU A 44 0.73 -21.38 13.09
C LEU A 44 0.87 -22.45 11.97
N PRO A 45 2.07 -22.78 11.46
CA PRO A 45 2.25 -23.84 10.46
C PRO A 45 1.91 -25.24 10.93
N SER A 46 1.77 -25.47 12.25
CA SER A 46 1.33 -26.76 12.78
C SER A 46 -0.18 -27.00 12.63
N ILE A 47 -0.95 -25.94 12.37
CA ILE A 47 -2.41 -25.96 12.25
C ILE A 47 -2.84 -25.64 10.83
N PHE A 48 -2.16 -24.69 10.18
CA PHE A 48 -2.49 -24.21 8.84
C PHE A 48 -1.36 -24.50 7.86
N GLU A 49 -1.70 -24.82 6.62
CA GLU A 49 -0.72 -24.86 5.54
C GLU A 49 -0.29 -23.41 5.23
N MET A 50 0.87 -23.04 5.74
CA MET A 50 1.42 -21.71 5.56
C MET A 50 2.94 -21.73 5.46
N LYS A 51 3.48 -20.67 4.87
CA LYS A 51 4.91 -20.50 4.68
C LYS A 51 5.36 -19.21 5.36
N ASP A 52 6.50 -19.30 6.04
CA ASP A 52 7.18 -18.11 6.52
C ASP A 52 7.78 -17.32 5.34
N MET A 53 7.41 -16.04 5.27
CA MET A 53 7.87 -15.09 4.25
C MET A 53 8.99 -14.18 4.76
N GLY A 54 9.41 -14.33 6.03
CA GLY A 54 10.44 -13.51 6.67
C GLY A 54 9.96 -12.12 7.07
N ASP A 55 10.91 -11.18 7.21
CA ASP A 55 10.61 -9.80 7.57
C ASP A 55 9.73 -9.14 6.49
N THR A 56 8.64 -8.49 6.92
CA THR A 56 7.68 -7.88 6.01
C THR A 56 8.28 -6.69 5.26
N GLU A 57 8.53 -6.87 3.96
CA GLU A 57 8.93 -5.79 3.06
C GLU A 57 7.75 -5.17 2.30
N TYR A 58 6.64 -5.90 2.16
CA TYR A 58 5.43 -5.41 1.49
C TYR A 58 4.18 -5.88 2.23
N ILE A 59 3.19 -5.00 2.31
CA ILE A 59 1.83 -5.30 2.79
C ILE A 59 0.84 -4.62 1.84
N LEU A 60 -0.13 -5.36 1.28
CA LEU A 60 -1.19 -4.78 0.43
C LEU A 60 -0.67 -3.89 -0.72
N GLY A 61 0.49 -4.22 -1.29
CA GLY A 61 1.14 -3.42 -2.33
C GLY A 61 1.84 -2.13 -1.85
N VAL A 62 1.91 -1.92 -0.53
CA VAL A 62 2.71 -0.87 0.12
C VAL A 62 4.04 -1.48 0.54
N LYS A 63 5.14 -0.87 0.08
CA LYS A 63 6.48 -1.23 0.51
C LYS A 63 6.73 -0.68 1.91
N ILE A 64 7.24 -1.52 2.80
CA ILE A 64 7.67 -1.17 4.14
C ILE A 64 9.19 -1.10 4.15
N HIS A 65 9.71 0.01 4.67
CA HIS A 65 11.12 0.17 4.97
C HIS A 65 11.28 0.34 6.47
N ARG A 66 12.09 -0.52 7.08
CA ARG A 66 12.31 -0.53 8.53
C ARG A 66 13.79 -0.39 8.83
N ASP A 67 14.17 0.75 9.39
CA ASP A 67 15.50 0.97 9.96
C ASP A 67 15.40 0.84 11.47
N ARG A 68 15.76 -0.34 11.99
CA ARG A 68 15.70 -0.65 13.43
C ARG A 68 16.73 0.17 14.22
N SER A 69 17.87 0.52 13.62
CA SER A 69 18.92 1.31 14.29
C SER A 69 18.46 2.74 14.56
N LYS A 70 17.76 3.34 13.60
CA LYS A 70 17.20 4.69 13.70
C LYS A 70 15.77 4.72 14.25
N LYS A 71 15.19 3.56 14.56
CA LYS A 71 13.78 3.38 14.95
C LYS A 71 12.82 4.04 13.95
N LEU A 72 13.14 3.96 12.67
CA LEU A 72 12.37 4.56 11.59
C LEU A 72 11.58 3.48 10.85
N LEU A 73 10.28 3.75 10.65
CA LEU A 73 9.41 2.97 9.80
C LEU A 73 8.86 3.91 8.73
N SER A 74 9.10 3.60 7.45
CA SER A 74 8.55 4.35 6.34
C SER A 74 7.79 3.45 5.38
N LEU A 75 6.77 4.02 4.76
CA LEU A 75 5.90 3.35 3.80
C LEU A 75 6.09 3.99 2.43
N SER A 76 6.19 3.18 1.38
CA SER A 76 6.36 3.64 0.01
C SER A 76 5.41 2.92 -0.95
N GLN A 77 4.74 3.69 -1.81
CA GLN A 77 3.97 3.18 -2.94
C GLN A 77 4.65 3.55 -4.27
N GLU A 78 5.95 3.80 -4.28
CA GLU A 78 6.69 4.22 -5.47
C GLU A 78 6.47 3.26 -6.66
N THR A 79 6.46 1.94 -6.42
CA THR A 79 6.18 0.94 -7.45
C THR A 79 4.79 1.09 -8.07
N TYR A 80 3.77 1.38 -7.25
CA TYR A 80 2.41 1.62 -7.75
C TYR A 80 2.35 2.90 -8.58
N ILE A 81 3.00 3.98 -8.13
CA ILE A 81 3.10 5.24 -8.87
C ILE A 81 3.78 5.02 -10.23
N LYS A 82 4.91 4.30 -10.27
CA LYS A 82 5.60 3.96 -11.53
C LYS A 82 4.69 3.18 -12.48
N ARG A 83 3.96 2.18 -11.98
CA ARG A 83 2.99 1.41 -12.78
C ARG A 83 1.88 2.28 -13.36
N ILE A 84 1.38 3.28 -12.62
CA ILE A 84 0.40 4.25 -13.15
C ILE A 84 1.01 5.08 -14.27
N ILE A 85 2.22 5.63 -14.05
CA ILE A 85 2.91 6.47 -15.04
C ILE A 85 3.12 5.70 -16.35
N GLU A 86 3.53 4.43 -16.25
CA GLU A 86 3.70 3.54 -17.40
C GLU A 86 2.37 3.23 -18.08
N ARG A 87 1.37 2.78 -17.33
CA ARG A 87 0.05 2.37 -17.86
C ARG A 87 -0.64 3.47 -18.65
N PHE A 88 -0.52 4.71 -18.20
CA PHE A 88 -1.18 5.85 -18.81
C PHE A 88 -0.24 6.73 -19.66
N TYR A 89 0.99 6.26 -19.91
CA TYR A 89 1.99 6.96 -20.71
C TYR A 89 2.27 8.40 -20.24
N ILE A 90 2.27 8.64 -18.93
CA ILE A 90 2.38 9.97 -18.29
C ILE A 90 3.87 10.38 -18.09
N HIS A 91 4.82 9.58 -18.58
CA HIS A 91 6.27 9.85 -18.46
C HIS A 91 6.72 11.22 -18.99
N SER A 92 5.95 11.81 -19.91
CA SER A 92 6.20 13.11 -20.53
C SER A 92 5.15 14.18 -20.18
N ALA A 93 4.33 13.93 -19.14
CA ALA A 93 3.34 14.92 -18.70
C ALA A 93 4.03 16.19 -18.18
N ASN A 94 3.41 17.34 -18.43
CA ASN A 94 3.95 18.60 -17.94
C ASN A 94 3.89 18.61 -16.41
N PRO A 95 4.99 18.93 -15.72
CA PRO A 95 4.98 19.06 -14.27
C PRO A 95 4.03 20.19 -13.88
N VAL A 96 3.27 19.97 -12.81
CA VAL A 96 2.36 20.97 -12.23
C VAL A 96 2.73 21.11 -10.77
N ASN A 97 2.94 22.35 -10.31
CA ASN A 97 3.39 22.60 -8.93
C ASN A 97 2.30 22.29 -7.89
N THR A 98 1.04 22.30 -8.32
CA THR A 98 -0.11 22.04 -7.48
C THR A 98 -0.86 20.81 -7.98
N PRO A 99 -1.20 19.86 -7.09
CA PRO A 99 -2.12 18.78 -7.43
C PRO A 99 -3.45 19.35 -7.93
N MET A 100 -4.11 18.61 -8.82
CA MET A 100 -5.48 18.94 -9.22
C MET A 100 -6.40 18.88 -7.99
N GLU A 101 -7.35 19.80 -7.92
CA GLU A 101 -8.38 19.80 -6.88
C GLU A 101 -9.21 18.50 -6.94
N LYS A 102 -9.58 17.96 -5.78
CA LYS A 102 -10.39 16.73 -5.73
C LYS A 102 -11.80 17.02 -6.27
N VAL A 103 -12.42 16.04 -6.93
CA VAL A 103 -13.81 16.12 -7.41
C VAL A 103 -14.03 17.19 -8.50
N VAL A 104 -13.04 17.41 -9.37
CA VAL A 104 -13.23 18.24 -10.57
C VAL A 104 -13.84 17.39 -11.68
N PHE A 105 -15.06 17.74 -12.10
CA PHE A 105 -15.66 17.20 -13.31
C PHE A 105 -15.03 17.87 -14.54
N LEU A 106 -14.21 17.12 -15.26
CA LEU A 106 -13.58 17.61 -16.47
C LEU A 106 -14.60 17.69 -17.62
N THR A 107 -14.98 18.91 -18.00
CA THR A 107 -15.75 19.19 -19.22
C THR A 107 -14.84 19.41 -20.43
N GLU A 108 -15.42 19.39 -21.63
CA GLU A 108 -14.66 19.56 -22.89
C GLU A 108 -13.93 20.91 -22.98
N SER A 109 -14.41 21.92 -22.25
CA SER A 109 -13.75 23.23 -22.08
C SER A 109 -12.34 23.15 -21.47
N TYR A 110 -12.03 22.09 -20.71
CA TYR A 110 -10.71 21.84 -20.13
C TYR A 110 -9.75 21.11 -21.08
N ALA A 111 -10.22 20.69 -22.26
CA ALA A 111 -9.36 20.02 -23.23
C ALA A 111 -8.29 20.99 -23.78
N PRO A 112 -7.07 20.51 -24.08
CA PRO A 112 -6.04 21.35 -24.66
C PRO A 112 -6.50 21.96 -26.00
N ARG A 113 -6.42 23.29 -26.12
CA ARG A 113 -6.81 23.99 -27.37
C ARG A 113 -5.87 23.69 -28.54
N GLN A 114 -4.61 23.33 -28.25
CA GLN A 114 -3.63 22.94 -29.28
C GLN A 114 -3.94 21.54 -29.83
N LYS A 115 -4.13 21.43 -31.15
CA LYS A 115 -4.52 20.20 -31.86
C LYS A 115 -3.66 18.97 -31.52
N LYS A 116 -2.33 19.15 -31.41
CA LYS A 116 -1.39 18.08 -31.01
C LYS A 116 -1.66 17.57 -29.60
N LYS A 117 -1.85 18.48 -28.62
CA LYS A 117 -2.14 18.14 -27.23
C LYS A 117 -3.55 17.56 -27.05
N ARG A 118 -4.52 18.02 -27.85
CA ARG A 118 -5.89 17.49 -27.88
C ARG A 118 -5.93 16.02 -28.31
N ASN A 119 -5.16 15.66 -29.33
CA ASN A 119 -5.07 14.26 -29.80
C ASN A 119 -4.45 13.33 -28.74
N ALA A 120 -3.44 13.79 -28.00
CA ALA A 120 -2.88 13.05 -26.88
C ALA A 120 -3.90 12.89 -25.73
N TRP A 121 -4.65 13.95 -25.42
CA TRP A 121 -5.71 13.94 -24.40
C TRP A 121 -6.87 12.98 -24.74
N LEU A 122 -7.31 12.94 -26.00
CA LEU A 122 -8.35 11.98 -26.44
C LEU A 122 -7.88 10.53 -26.36
N ARG A 123 -6.60 10.25 -26.63
CA ARG A 123 -6.01 8.92 -26.42
C ARG A 123 -6.01 8.53 -24.94
N PHE A 124 -5.66 9.46 -24.05
CA PHE A 124 -5.72 9.24 -22.61
C PHE A 124 -7.16 8.96 -22.12
N ARG A 125 -8.15 9.72 -22.60
CA ARG A 125 -9.56 9.51 -22.27
C ARG A 125 -10.08 8.13 -22.71
N MET A 126 -9.65 7.64 -23.88
CA MET A 126 -10.02 6.29 -24.35
C MET A 126 -9.34 5.16 -23.59
N LEU A 127 -8.17 5.37 -23.01
CA LEU A 127 -7.44 4.34 -22.25
C LEU A 127 -7.90 4.22 -20.79
N ALA A 128 -8.64 5.21 -20.29
CA ALA A 128 -9.12 5.28 -18.91
C ALA A 128 -10.59 4.85 -18.74
N LEU A 129 -11.30 4.54 -19.83
CA LEU A 129 -12.62 3.90 -19.87
C LEU A 129 -12.43 2.42 -20.22
#